data_AF-A0A7X9KPK8-F1
#
_entry.id   AF-A0A7X9KPK8-F1
#
_cell.length_a   1.000
_cell.length_b   1.000
_cell.length_c   1.000
_cell.angle_alpha   90.00
_cell.angle_beta   90.00
_cell.angle_gamma   90.00
#
_symmetry.space_group_name_H-M   'P 1'
#
loop_
_entity.id
_entity.type
_entity.pdbx_description
1 polymer ?
#
loop_
_entity_poly.entity_id
_entity_poly.type
_entity_poly.pdbx_seq_one_letter_code
_entity_poly.pdbx_strand_id
1 'polypeptide(L)'
;MNKPLHTFFTNDHHRLEALLEKATEQPETINMEYYHKFRTGLLRHIKMEEKTLFPASIKMNKKVMQNLIPRFKLEHGALTALLVPPPTHSIINAIRHVLEKHDFAEEENGGLYDVCEALTQGQTEELLAVLEKVEEVPVHPPNPAPIAIEAARRALLRAGYDFDKIK
;
A
#
# COMPACT_ATOMS: atom_id res chain seq x y z
N MET A 1 16.52 13.21 -14.87
CA MET A 1 15.48 12.67 -15.77
C MET A 1 14.16 12.82 -15.05
N ASN A 2 13.09 13.19 -15.75
CA ASN A 2 11.74 13.24 -15.18
C ASN A 2 11.32 11.80 -14.83
N LYS A 3 10.87 11.55 -13.58
CA LYS A 3 10.34 10.25 -13.13
C LYS A 3 8.87 10.42 -12.69
N PRO A 4 7.95 10.61 -13.64
CA PRO A 4 6.58 10.98 -13.33
C PRO A 4 5.77 9.87 -12.64
N LEU A 5 6.01 8.59 -12.91
CA LEU A 5 5.36 7.50 -12.16
C LEU A 5 5.87 7.48 -10.72
N HIS A 6 7.18 7.56 -10.52
CA HIS A 6 7.78 7.67 -9.18
C HIS A 6 7.15 8.81 -8.39
N THR A 7 7.09 10.01 -9.00
CA THR A 7 6.50 11.20 -8.37
C THR A 7 5.00 11.01 -8.07
N PHE A 8 4.25 10.39 -8.99
CA PHE A 8 2.82 10.14 -8.83
C PHE A 8 2.54 9.25 -7.62
N PHE A 9 3.24 8.12 -7.49
CA PHE A 9 3.02 7.17 -6.39
C PHE A 9 3.53 7.71 -5.06
N THR A 10 4.70 8.37 -5.04
CA THR A 10 5.24 9.03 -3.83
C THR A 10 4.28 10.11 -3.30
N ASN A 11 3.67 10.90 -4.19
CA ASN A 11 2.64 11.86 -3.77
C ASN A 11 1.38 11.19 -3.20
N ASP A 12 1.03 10.00 -3.70
CA ASP A 12 -0.07 9.22 -3.15
C ASP A 12 0.27 8.65 -1.76
N HIS A 13 1.52 8.23 -1.52
CA HIS A 13 2.02 7.88 -0.18
C HIS A 13 1.86 9.03 0.80
N HIS A 14 2.38 10.22 0.47
CA HIS A 14 2.23 11.41 1.31
C HIS A 14 0.76 11.74 1.62
N ARG A 15 -0.14 11.57 0.63
CA ARG A 15 -1.58 11.77 0.83
C ARG A 15 -2.16 10.75 1.82
N LEU A 16 -1.76 9.49 1.73
CA LEU A 16 -2.22 8.43 2.64
C LEU A 16 -1.66 8.60 4.06
N GLU A 17 -0.38 8.96 4.18
CA GLU A 17 0.26 9.27 5.46
C GLU A 17 -0.50 10.39 6.17
N ALA A 18 -0.75 11.52 5.50
CA ALA A 18 -1.49 12.64 6.07
C ALA A 18 -2.92 12.27 6.52
N LEU A 19 -3.58 11.31 5.85
CA LEU A 19 -4.90 10.80 6.27
C LEU A 19 -4.77 9.96 7.54
N LEU A 20 -3.76 9.09 7.63
CA LEU A 20 -3.51 8.25 8.80
C LEU A 20 -3.09 9.09 10.01
N GLU A 21 -2.29 10.13 9.81
CA GLU A 21 -1.92 11.10 10.84
C GLU A 21 -3.15 11.81 11.40
N LYS A 22 -4.00 12.38 10.54
CA LYS A 22 -5.26 13.00 10.98
C LYS A 22 -6.21 12.02 11.67
N ALA A 23 -6.20 10.75 11.25
CA ALA A 23 -6.97 9.71 11.91
C ALA A 23 -6.48 9.42 13.34
N THR A 24 -5.21 9.70 13.64
CA THR A 24 -4.54 9.33 14.89
C THR A 24 -4.00 10.53 15.69
N GLU A 25 -4.45 11.74 15.35
CA GLU A 25 -4.02 12.99 16.00
C GLU A 25 -4.41 13.03 17.49
N GLN A 26 -5.52 12.40 17.87
CA GLN A 26 -5.98 12.31 19.25
C GLN A 26 -5.52 10.99 19.88
N PRO A 27 -4.69 11.00 20.96
CA PRO A 27 -4.07 9.79 21.50
C PRO A 27 -5.03 8.69 21.98
N GLU A 28 -6.25 9.06 22.37
CA GLU A 28 -7.23 8.12 22.95
C GLU A 28 -8.29 7.66 21.93
N THR A 29 -8.34 8.27 20.76
CA THR A 29 -9.42 8.03 19.80
C THR A 29 -8.94 8.04 18.36
N ILE A 30 -9.39 7.06 17.58
CA ILE A 30 -9.13 7.02 16.14
C ILE A 30 -10.30 7.70 15.43
N ASN A 31 -10.04 8.78 14.70
CA ASN A 31 -11.05 9.45 13.91
C ASN A 31 -11.43 8.56 12.70
N MET A 32 -12.61 7.95 12.79
CA MET A 32 -13.10 7.00 11.80
C MET A 32 -13.37 7.60 10.42
N GLU A 33 -13.62 8.91 10.31
CA GLU A 33 -13.81 9.55 9.01
C GLU A 33 -12.50 9.57 8.22
N TYR A 34 -11.41 10.04 8.83
CA TYR A 34 -10.10 10.03 8.22
C TYR A 34 -9.56 8.62 8.03
N TYR A 35 -9.79 7.72 9.00
CA TYR A 35 -9.39 6.32 8.85
C TYR A 35 -10.13 5.64 7.69
N HIS A 36 -11.41 5.95 7.47
CA HIS A 36 -12.15 5.43 6.31
C HIS A 36 -11.54 5.91 4.98
N LYS A 37 -11.24 7.21 4.86
CA LYS A 37 -10.56 7.78 3.68
C LYS A 37 -9.19 7.15 3.45
N PHE A 38 -8.44 6.87 4.53
CA PHE A 38 -7.19 6.13 4.45
C PHE A 38 -7.40 4.69 3.93
N ARG A 39 -8.38 3.95 4.45
CA ARG A 39 -8.67 2.56 4.02
C ARG A 39 -9.01 2.48 2.53
N THR A 40 -9.95 3.31 2.05
CA THR A 40 -10.37 3.31 0.65
C THR A 40 -9.24 3.78 -0.26
N GLY A 41 -8.46 4.77 0.20
CA GLY A 41 -7.27 5.29 -0.48
C GLY A 41 -6.15 4.25 -0.61
N LEU A 42 -5.81 3.53 0.46
CA LEU A 42 -4.74 2.52 0.45
C LEU A 42 -5.11 1.34 -0.46
N LEU A 43 -6.37 0.90 -0.44
CA LEU A 43 -6.82 -0.15 -1.36
C LEU A 43 -6.85 0.32 -2.82
N ARG A 44 -7.14 1.61 -3.07
CA ARG A 44 -6.99 2.22 -4.39
C ARG A 44 -5.53 2.22 -4.83
N HIS A 45 -4.60 2.56 -3.94
CA HIS A 45 -3.17 2.52 -4.18
C HIS A 45 -2.71 1.12 -4.59
N ILE A 46 -2.97 0.11 -3.76
CA ILE A 46 -2.66 -1.29 -4.06
C ILE A 46 -3.29 -1.74 -5.39
N LYS A 47 -4.52 -1.30 -5.68
CA LYS A 47 -5.20 -1.60 -6.96
C LYS A 47 -4.48 -0.96 -8.14
N MET A 48 -4.03 0.30 -8.03
CA MET A 48 -3.25 0.98 -9.07
C MET A 48 -2.00 0.19 -9.42
N GLU A 49 -1.27 -0.28 -8.41
CA GLU A 49 -0.06 -1.06 -8.62
C GLU A 49 -0.36 -2.43 -9.20
N GLU A 50 -1.21 -3.21 -8.55
CA GLU A 50 -1.44 -4.61 -8.91
C GLU A 50 -2.23 -4.81 -10.20
N LYS A 51 -3.06 -3.84 -10.59
CA LYS A 51 -3.92 -3.93 -11.78
C LYS A 51 -3.43 -3.10 -12.96
N THR A 52 -2.55 -2.13 -12.73
CA THR A 52 -2.06 -1.23 -13.79
C THR A 52 -0.53 -1.28 -13.90
N LEU A 53 0.20 -0.85 -12.86
CA LEU A 53 1.66 -0.71 -12.94
C LEU A 53 2.39 -2.06 -13.12
N PHE A 54 2.08 -3.04 -12.28
CA PHE A 54 2.73 -4.35 -12.30
C PHE A 54 2.41 -5.10 -13.60
N PRO A 55 1.16 -5.20 -14.08
CA PRO A 55 0.88 -5.83 -15.37
C PRO A 55 1.61 -5.15 -16.53
N ALA A 56 1.70 -3.82 -16.54
CA ALA A 56 2.43 -3.08 -17.58
C ALA A 56 3.92 -3.42 -17.56
N SER A 57 4.54 -3.41 -16.37
CA SER A 57 5.96 -3.73 -16.20
C SER A 57 6.28 -5.20 -16.51
N ILE A 58 5.39 -6.13 -16.13
CA ILE A 58 5.51 -7.57 -16.44
C ILE A 58 5.51 -7.82 -17.95
N LYS A 59 4.68 -7.10 -18.72
CA LYS A 59 4.66 -7.22 -20.20
C LYS A 59 6.00 -6.85 -20.81
N MET A 60 6.72 -5.91 -20.20
CA MET A 60 8.01 -5.43 -20.70
C MET A 60 9.16 -6.33 -20.27
N ASN A 61 9.20 -6.76 -19.01
CA ASN A 61 10.21 -7.72 -18.53
C ASN A 61 9.69 -8.58 -17.38
N LYS A 62 9.05 -9.69 -17.73
CA LYS A 62 8.50 -10.65 -16.77
C LYS A 62 9.55 -11.18 -15.78
N LYS A 63 10.77 -11.47 -16.23
CA LYS A 63 11.81 -12.09 -15.38
C LYS A 63 12.23 -11.15 -14.25
N VAL A 64 12.44 -9.87 -14.56
CA VAL A 64 12.78 -8.86 -13.54
C VAL A 64 11.64 -8.71 -12.55
N MET A 65 10.41 -8.53 -13.04
CA MET A 65 9.25 -8.31 -12.17
C MET A 65 8.89 -9.53 -11.31
N GLN A 66 9.14 -10.76 -11.79
CA GLN A 66 8.92 -11.98 -11.02
C GLN A 66 9.82 -12.09 -9.78
N ASN A 67 10.99 -11.45 -9.79
CA ASN A 67 11.87 -11.43 -8.62
C ASN A 67 11.46 -10.35 -7.60
N LEU A 68 10.86 -9.26 -8.06
CA LEU A 68 10.51 -8.11 -7.21
C LEU A 68 9.12 -8.23 -6.58
N ILE A 69 8.08 -8.45 -7.40
CA ILE A 69 6.67 -8.36 -7.01
C ILE A 69 6.25 -9.31 -5.87
N PRO A 70 6.76 -10.55 -5.73
CA PRO A 70 6.27 -11.46 -4.69
C PRO A 70 6.32 -10.88 -3.27
N ARG A 71 7.37 -10.10 -2.95
CA ARG A 71 7.48 -9.42 -1.65
C ARG A 71 6.37 -8.38 -1.49
N PHE A 72 6.24 -7.45 -2.44
CA PHE A 72 5.22 -6.39 -2.40
C PHE A 72 3.81 -6.96 -2.27
N LYS A 73 3.48 -8.05 -2.99
CA LYS A 73 2.17 -8.72 -2.84
C LYS A 73 1.91 -9.31 -1.47
N LEU A 74 2.94 -9.81 -0.77
CA LEU A 74 2.79 -10.28 0.60
C LEU A 74 2.52 -9.11 1.55
N GLU A 75 3.23 -8.00 1.37
CA GLU A 75 3.04 -6.75 2.12
C GLU A 75 1.65 -6.15 1.86
N HIS A 76 1.19 -6.06 0.61
CA HIS A 76 -0.18 -5.65 0.25
C HIS A 76 -1.24 -6.52 0.93
N GLY A 77 -1.03 -7.84 0.95
CA GLY A 77 -1.92 -8.78 1.62
C GLY A 77 -1.96 -8.57 3.14
N ALA A 78 -0.82 -8.27 3.76
CA ALA A 78 -0.73 -7.93 5.18
C ALA A 78 -1.44 -6.60 5.50
N LEU A 79 -1.16 -5.54 4.73
CA LEU A 79 -1.82 -4.24 4.86
C LEU A 79 -3.33 -4.39 4.71
N THR A 80 -3.80 -5.04 3.64
CA THR A 80 -5.24 -5.30 3.41
C THR A 80 -5.88 -6.03 4.58
N ALA A 81 -5.20 -7.03 5.15
CA ALA A 81 -5.72 -7.79 6.29
C ALA A 81 -5.80 -6.95 7.57
N LEU A 82 -4.87 -6.01 7.80
CA LEU A 82 -4.90 -5.07 8.92
C LEU A 82 -6.06 -4.07 8.83
N LEU A 83 -6.58 -3.79 7.63
CA LEU A 83 -7.74 -2.92 7.44
C LEU A 83 -9.08 -3.60 7.75
N VAL A 84 -9.10 -4.92 8.01
CA VAL A 84 -10.33 -5.69 8.27
C VAL A 84 -10.87 -5.49 9.69
N PRO A 85 -10.09 -5.70 10.77
CA PRO A 85 -10.57 -5.48 12.14
C PRO A 85 -10.83 -3.99 12.45
N PRO A 86 -11.62 -3.67 13.50
CA PRO A 86 -11.70 -2.31 14.03
C PRO A 86 -10.30 -1.79 14.38
N PRO A 87 -9.98 -0.53 14.07
CA PRO A 87 -8.66 -0.01 14.32
C PRO A 87 -8.39 0.10 15.82
N THR A 88 -7.18 -0.30 16.20
CA THR A 88 -6.59 -0.07 17.52
C THR A 88 -5.23 0.59 17.31
N HIS A 89 -4.69 1.27 18.32
CA HIS A 89 -3.34 1.83 18.23
C HIS A 89 -2.28 0.79 17.85
N SER A 90 -2.39 -0.45 18.33
CA SER A 90 -1.51 -1.55 17.92
C SER A 90 -1.64 -1.92 16.44
N ILE A 91 -2.85 -1.92 15.89
CA ILE A 91 -3.07 -2.11 14.44
C ILE A 91 -2.50 -0.94 13.65
N ILE A 92 -2.70 0.30 14.10
CA ILE A 92 -2.15 1.49 13.44
C ILE A 92 -0.61 1.44 13.44
N ASN A 93 0.03 1.08 14.55
CA ASN A 93 1.48 0.93 14.63
C ASN A 93 1.98 -0.16 13.67
N ALA A 94 1.27 -1.28 13.58
CA ALA A 94 1.57 -2.33 12.60
C ALA A 94 1.44 -1.84 11.15
N ILE A 95 0.40 -1.07 10.83
CA ILE A 95 0.22 -0.47 9.50
C ILE A 95 1.39 0.48 9.20
N ARG A 96 1.70 1.42 10.10
CA ARG A 96 2.80 2.39 9.94
C ARG A 96 4.14 1.68 9.73
N HIS A 97 4.42 0.66 10.54
CA HIS A 97 5.67 -0.10 10.46
C HIS A 97 5.84 -0.86 9.14
N VAL A 98 4.75 -1.38 8.57
CA VAL A 98 4.79 -2.04 7.26
C VAL A 98 4.94 -0.99 6.15
N LEU A 99 4.14 0.08 6.18
CA LEU A 99 4.22 1.16 5.18
C LEU A 99 5.61 1.80 5.14
N GLU A 100 6.21 2.15 6.28
CA GLU A 100 7.54 2.76 6.33
C GLU A 100 8.59 1.96 5.54
N LYS A 101 8.58 0.63 5.69
CA LYS A 101 9.53 -0.25 4.98
C LYS A 101 9.13 -0.53 3.53
N HIS A 102 7.83 -0.52 3.26
CA HIS A 102 7.26 -0.76 1.96
C HIS A 102 7.54 0.44 1.05
N ASP A 103 7.07 1.62 1.45
CA ASP A 103 7.24 2.89 0.74
C ASP A 103 8.73 3.17 0.49
N PHE A 104 9.61 2.94 1.49
CA PHE A 104 11.07 3.06 1.30
C PHE A 104 11.60 2.15 0.17
N ALA A 105 11.21 0.88 0.14
CA ALA A 105 11.67 -0.08 -0.87
C ALA A 105 11.12 0.22 -2.26
N GLU A 106 10.00 0.95 -2.35
CA GLU A 106 9.42 1.39 -3.61
C GLU A 106 10.10 2.62 -4.16
N GLU A 107 10.38 3.58 -3.27
CA GLU A 107 10.85 4.92 -3.61
C GLU A 107 12.38 5.04 -3.68
N GLU A 108 13.14 4.19 -3.00
CA GLU A 108 14.60 4.28 -2.97
C GLU A 108 15.21 4.24 -4.38
N ASN A 109 16.43 4.77 -4.55
CA ASN A 109 17.09 4.78 -5.85
C ASN A 109 17.33 3.34 -6.34
N GLY A 110 16.79 3.00 -7.51
CA GLY A 110 16.77 1.63 -8.01
C GLY A 110 15.70 0.73 -7.39
N GLY A 111 14.81 1.29 -6.58
CA GLY A 111 13.64 0.65 -5.99
C GLY A 111 12.55 0.34 -7.02
N LEU A 112 11.38 -0.09 -6.54
CA LEU A 112 10.29 -0.59 -7.39
C LEU A 112 9.88 0.42 -8.46
N TYR A 113 9.68 1.68 -8.09
CA TYR A 113 9.20 2.71 -9.00
C TYR A 113 10.22 3.06 -10.07
N ASP A 114 11.51 3.11 -9.72
CA ASP A 114 12.59 3.30 -10.70
C ASP A 114 12.63 2.18 -11.74
N VAL A 115 12.47 0.92 -11.29
CA VAL A 115 12.43 -0.24 -12.18
C VAL A 115 11.20 -0.18 -13.09
N CYS A 116 10.03 0.10 -12.54
CA CYS A 116 8.79 0.15 -13.32
C CYS A 116 8.82 1.30 -14.34
N GLU A 117 9.24 2.50 -13.93
CA GLU A 117 9.41 3.68 -14.79
C GLU A 117 10.32 3.36 -15.99
N ALA A 118 11.48 2.75 -15.74
CA ALA A 118 12.41 2.38 -16.81
C ALA A 118 11.81 1.34 -17.77
N LEU A 119 11.08 0.35 -17.24
CA LEU A 119 10.42 -0.67 -18.06
C LEU A 119 9.27 -0.09 -18.89
N THR A 120 8.55 0.90 -18.37
CA THR A 120 7.36 1.47 -19.00
C THR A 120 7.58 2.83 -19.67
N GLN A 121 8.84 3.25 -19.88
CA GLN A 121 9.18 4.55 -20.48
C GLN A 121 8.43 4.86 -21.79
N GLY A 122 8.12 3.85 -22.60
CA GLY A 122 7.41 4.01 -23.87
C GLY A 122 5.89 4.12 -23.76
N GLN A 123 5.32 4.02 -22.56
CA GLN A 123 3.87 4.08 -22.31
C GLN A 123 3.52 4.84 -21.01
N THR A 124 4.43 5.68 -20.53
CA THR A 124 4.34 6.30 -19.20
C THR A 124 3.15 7.25 -19.08
N GLU A 125 2.92 8.10 -20.10
CA GLU A 125 1.79 9.02 -20.08
C GLU A 125 0.45 8.30 -20.18
N GLU A 126 0.35 7.24 -20.98
CA GLU A 126 -0.88 6.43 -21.04
C GLU A 126 -1.17 5.75 -19.70
N LEU A 127 -0.14 5.26 -18.99
CA LEU A 127 -0.31 4.67 -17.67
C LEU A 127 -0.79 5.71 -16.66
N LEU A 128 -0.19 6.91 -16.62
CA LEU A 128 -0.64 7.99 -15.73
C LEU A 128 -2.10 8.35 -15.98
N ALA A 129 -2.51 8.50 -17.24
CA ALA A 129 -3.90 8.79 -17.60
C ALA A 129 -4.88 7.69 -17.17
N VAL A 130 -4.44 6.43 -17.06
CA VAL A 130 -5.24 5.32 -16.51
C VAL A 130 -5.25 5.38 -14.98
N LEU A 131 -4.10 5.58 -14.35
CA LEU A 131 -3.92 5.63 -12.89
C LEU A 131 -4.76 6.75 -12.25
N GLU A 132 -4.77 7.94 -12.85
CA GLU A 132 -5.56 9.08 -12.40
C GLU A 132 -7.07 8.78 -12.33
N LYS A 133 -7.56 7.89 -13.19
CA LYS A 133 -8.98 7.52 -13.29
C LYS A 133 -9.36 6.34 -12.38
N VAL A 134 -8.40 5.72 -11.69
CA VAL A 134 -8.72 4.62 -10.78
C VAL A 134 -9.53 5.19 -9.62
N GLU A 135 -10.75 4.69 -9.44
CA GLU A 135 -11.63 5.09 -8.35
C GLU A 135 -11.25 4.43 -7.02
N GLU A 136 -11.68 5.04 -5.92
CA GLU A 136 -11.58 4.46 -4.58
C GLU A 136 -12.24 3.08 -4.49
N VAL A 137 -11.67 2.20 -3.65
CA VAL A 137 -12.21 0.85 -3.47
C VAL A 137 -13.25 0.88 -2.34
N PRO A 138 -14.51 0.48 -2.60
CA PRO A 138 -15.52 0.39 -1.56
C PRO A 138 -15.12 -0.61 -0.47
N VAL A 139 -15.32 -0.25 0.79
CA VAL A 139 -15.01 -1.11 1.95
C VAL A 139 -16.24 -1.36 2.80
N HIS A 140 -16.34 -2.58 3.33
CA HIS A 140 -17.28 -2.87 4.40
C HIS A 140 -16.85 -2.22 5.73
N PRO A 141 -17.79 -2.05 6.68
CA PRO A 141 -17.46 -1.73 8.05
C PRO A 141 -16.41 -2.71 8.61
N PRO A 142 -15.55 -2.27 9.55
CA PRO A 142 -14.60 -3.16 10.19
C PRO A 142 -15.28 -4.37 10.84
N ASN A 143 -14.68 -5.55 10.72
CA ASN A 143 -15.22 -6.80 11.26
C ASN A 143 -14.63 -7.07 12.65
N PRO A 144 -15.42 -6.99 13.74
CA PRO A 144 -14.93 -7.16 15.11
C PRO A 144 -14.68 -8.62 15.50
N ALA A 145 -14.99 -9.60 14.64
CA ALA A 145 -14.78 -11.00 14.96
C ALA A 145 -13.29 -11.29 15.22
N PRO A 146 -12.93 -12.03 16.29
CA PRO A 146 -11.53 -12.31 16.63
C PRO A 146 -10.72 -12.93 15.48
N ILE A 147 -11.38 -13.70 14.61
CA ILE A 147 -10.73 -14.28 13.42
C ILE A 147 -10.13 -13.23 12.47
N ALA A 148 -10.63 -11.99 12.46
CA ALA A 148 -10.11 -10.91 11.65
C ALA A 148 -8.67 -10.52 12.05
N ILE A 149 -8.43 -10.31 13.35
CA ILE A 149 -7.08 -9.99 13.83
C ILE A 149 -6.14 -11.19 13.68
N GLU A 150 -6.62 -12.42 13.89
CA GLU A 150 -5.82 -13.63 13.67
C GLU A 150 -5.42 -13.81 12.20
N ALA A 151 -6.31 -13.44 11.26
CA ALA A 151 -5.99 -13.43 9.84
C ALA A 151 -4.92 -12.38 9.50
N ALA A 152 -5.01 -11.19 10.09
CA ALA A 152 -4.01 -10.13 9.93
C ALA A 152 -2.63 -10.55 10.47
N ARG A 153 -2.56 -11.15 11.66
CA ARG A 153 -1.32 -11.70 12.25
C ARG A 153 -0.66 -12.72 11.32
N ARG A 154 -1.43 -13.68 10.79
CA ARG A 154 -0.91 -14.66 9.83
C ARG A 154 -0.43 -14.01 8.53
N ALA A 155 -1.10 -12.97 8.06
CA ALA A 155 -0.68 -12.24 6.86
C ALA A 155 0.64 -11.51 7.08
N LEU A 156 0.78 -10.82 8.22
CA LEU A 156 2.04 -10.18 8.63
C LEU A 156 3.20 -11.18 8.70
N LEU A 157 3.00 -12.34 9.35
CA LEU A 157 4.04 -13.36 9.46
C LEU A 157 4.51 -13.85 8.08
N ARG A 158 3.59 -14.02 7.12
CA ARG A 158 3.95 -14.39 5.74
C ARG A 158 4.73 -13.28 5.02
N ALA A 159 4.46 -12.02 5.35
CA ALA A 159 5.19 -10.86 4.85
C ALA A 159 6.50 -10.59 5.61
N GLY A 160 6.82 -11.38 6.64
CA GLY A 160 8.06 -11.23 7.42
C GLY A 160 7.95 -10.30 8.64
N TYR A 161 6.73 -9.95 9.04
CA TYR A 161 6.46 -9.06 10.17
C TYR A 161 5.82 -9.84 11.33
N ASP A 162 6.22 -9.52 12.55
CA ASP A 162 5.67 -10.11 13.77
C ASP A 162 4.88 -9.05 14.54
N PHE A 163 3.54 -9.15 14.51
CA PHE A 163 2.64 -8.15 15.10
C PHE A 163 2.96 -7.87 16.57
N ASP A 164 3.32 -8.89 17.35
CA ASP A 164 3.57 -8.73 18.79
C ASP A 164 4.94 -8.12 19.11
N LYS A 165 5.81 -7.96 18.09
CA LYS A 165 7.11 -7.30 18.22
C LYS A 165 7.13 -5.88 17.69
N ILE A 166 6.09 -5.45 16.98
CA ILE A 166 5.96 -4.07 16.50
C ILE A 166 5.54 -3.20 17.69
N LYS A 167 6.30 -2.14 17.94
CA LYS A 167 6.05 -1.18 19.02
C LYS A 167 5.32 0.04 18.48
#